data_AF-A0A950Q324-F1
#
_entry.id   AF-A0A950Q324-F1
#
_cell.length_a   1.000
_cell.length_b   1.000
_cell.length_c   1.000
_cell.angle_alpha   90.00
_cell.angle_beta   90.00
_cell.angle_gamma   90.00
#
_symmetry.space_group_name_H-M   'P 1'
#
loop_
_entity.id
_entity.type
_entity.pdbx_description
1 polymer ?
#
loop_
_entity_poly.entity_id
_entity_poly.type
_entity_poly.pdbx_seq_one_letter_code
_entity_poly.pdbx_strand_id
1 'polypeptide(L)'
;MQDTAMAETTQCDKHLFEDATGMCRTCRRPFCADCLVYAHGPDKAPLCVPCALQASGVRSTVSKGRRGRGMSGRLLASVAATAATAVLAIPVLSAIH
;
A
#
# COMPACT_ATOMS: atom_id res chain seq x y z
N MET A 1 -9.80 -15.71 -37.33
CA MET A 1 -10.71 -15.22 -36.27
C MET A 1 -10.35 -15.85 -34.91
N GLN A 2 -9.07 -15.83 -34.51
CA GLN A 2 -8.61 -16.27 -33.19
C GLN A 2 -7.41 -15.41 -32.80
N ASP A 3 -7.67 -14.11 -32.58
CA ASP A 3 -6.80 -13.26 -31.76
C ASP A 3 -7.10 -13.59 -30.30
N THR A 4 -6.61 -14.74 -29.83
CA THR A 4 -6.44 -15.00 -28.40
C THR A 4 -5.28 -14.14 -27.92
N ALA A 5 -5.53 -12.83 -27.81
CA ALA A 5 -4.73 -11.96 -26.99
C ALA A 5 -4.64 -12.60 -25.61
N MET A 6 -3.41 -12.76 -25.14
CA MET A 6 -3.07 -13.25 -23.82
C MET A 6 -3.90 -12.51 -22.77
N ALA A 7 -5.03 -13.12 -22.37
CA ALA A 7 -5.74 -12.72 -21.18
C ALA A 7 -4.84 -13.15 -20.03
N GLU A 8 -3.92 -12.26 -19.65
CA GLU A 8 -3.28 -12.31 -18.35
C GLU A 8 -4.43 -12.38 -17.33
N THR A 9 -4.71 -13.59 -16.84
CA THR A 9 -5.83 -13.87 -15.94
C THR A 9 -5.58 -13.12 -14.66
N THR A 10 -6.12 -11.90 -14.60
CA THR A 10 -5.97 -11.07 -13.43
C THR A 10 -6.91 -11.66 -12.38
N GLN A 11 -6.37 -12.12 -11.26
CA GLN A 11 -7.19 -12.78 -10.25
C GLN A 11 -8.04 -11.79 -9.47
N CYS A 12 -9.21 -12.23 -9.01
CA CYS A 12 -10.05 -11.43 -8.13
C CYS A 12 -9.28 -11.08 -6.86
N ASP A 13 -9.25 -9.79 -6.54
CA ASP A 13 -8.52 -9.28 -5.39
C ASP A 13 -9.06 -9.78 -4.03
N LYS A 14 -10.32 -10.23 -4.01
CA LYS A 14 -10.99 -10.75 -2.81
C LYS A 14 -11.04 -12.28 -2.77
N HIS A 15 -11.10 -12.93 -3.92
CA HIS A 15 -11.24 -14.39 -4.05
C HIS A 15 -10.03 -14.93 -4.83
N LEU A 16 -9.08 -15.52 -4.11
CA LEU A 16 -7.77 -15.96 -4.64
C LEU A 16 -7.85 -17.13 -5.64
N PHE A 17 -9.04 -17.60 -6.01
CA PHE A 17 -9.19 -18.68 -6.98
C PHE A 17 -10.17 -18.32 -8.10
N GLU A 18 -10.72 -17.11 -8.06
CA GLU A 18 -11.69 -16.63 -9.04
C GLU A 18 -11.01 -15.67 -10.00
N ASP A 19 -11.28 -15.85 -11.29
CA ASP A 19 -10.82 -14.93 -12.32
C ASP A 19 -11.55 -13.58 -12.20
N ALA A 20 -10.83 -12.49 -12.42
CA ALA A 20 -11.45 -11.19 -12.51
C ALA A 20 -12.14 -11.02 -13.86
N THR A 21 -13.38 -10.55 -13.80
CA THR A 21 -14.19 -10.26 -14.98
C THR A 21 -14.21 -8.77 -15.31
N GLY A 22 -13.70 -7.92 -14.39
CA GLY A 22 -13.61 -6.48 -14.60
C GLY A 22 -12.87 -5.75 -13.48
N MET A 23 -12.83 -4.42 -13.61
CA MET A 23 -12.15 -3.52 -12.66
C MET A 23 -13.13 -2.60 -11.95
N CYS A 24 -12.91 -2.37 -10.66
CA CYS A 24 -13.63 -1.33 -9.93
C CYS A 24 -13.26 0.06 -10.48
N ARG A 25 -14.25 0.89 -10.82
CA ARG A 25 -14.00 2.26 -11.32
C ARG A 25 -13.29 3.18 -10.32
N THR A 26 -13.42 2.91 -9.03
CA THR A 26 -12.88 3.77 -7.96
C THR A 26 -11.46 3.36 -7.56
N CYS A 27 -11.24 2.09 -7.21
CA CYS A 27 -9.94 1.63 -6.72
C CYS A 27 -9.07 0.95 -7.79
N ARG A 28 -9.60 0.75 -9.01
CA ARG A 28 -8.89 0.18 -10.17
C ARG A 28 -8.31 -1.22 -9.95
N ARG A 29 -8.82 -1.95 -8.95
CA ARG A 29 -8.44 -3.34 -8.67
C ARG A 29 -9.34 -4.33 -9.43
N PRO A 30 -8.82 -5.51 -9.79
CA PRO A 30 -9.55 -6.57 -10.49
C PRO A 30 -10.48 -7.34 -9.54
N PHE A 31 -11.71 -7.63 -9.98
CA PHE A 31 -12.72 -8.36 -9.20
C PHE A 31 -13.52 -9.33 -10.07
N CYS A 32 -13.98 -10.44 -9.48
CA CYS A 32 -14.90 -11.38 -10.12
C CYS A 32 -16.33 -10.80 -10.22
N ALA A 33 -17.20 -11.48 -10.97
CA ALA A 33 -18.58 -11.03 -11.21
C ALA A 33 -19.37 -10.79 -9.90
N ASP A 34 -19.19 -11.66 -8.90
CA ASP A 34 -19.87 -11.54 -7.60
C ASP A 34 -19.39 -10.36 -6.74
N CYS A 35 -18.16 -9.90 -7.00
CA CYS A 35 -17.56 -8.78 -6.25
C CYS A 35 -17.83 -7.42 -6.89
N LEU A 36 -18.33 -7.39 -8.13
CA LEU A 36 -18.68 -6.18 -8.88
C LEU A 36 -20.17 -5.86 -8.72
N VAL A 37 -20.47 -4.60 -8.42
CA VAL A 37 -21.83 -4.08 -8.19
C VAL A 37 -22.09 -2.91 -9.14
N TYR A 38 -23.18 -3.01 -9.90
CA TYR A 38 -23.64 -1.98 -10.86
C TYR A 38 -24.64 -1.02 -10.19
N ALA A 39 -24.18 -0.31 -9.15
CA ALA A 39 -25.02 0.52 -8.28
C ALA A 39 -25.79 1.66 -8.97
N HIS A 40 -25.45 2.02 -10.21
CA HIS A 40 -26.06 3.12 -10.95
C HIS A 40 -26.71 2.67 -12.28
N GLY A 41 -26.92 1.37 -12.47
CA GLY A 41 -27.42 0.77 -13.71
C GLY A 41 -26.33 0.02 -14.49
N PRO A 42 -26.73 -0.88 -15.42
CA PRO A 42 -25.83 -1.78 -16.15
C PRO A 42 -24.86 -1.03 -17.07
N ASP A 43 -25.26 0.14 -17.57
CA ASP A 43 -24.44 0.93 -18.52
C ASP A 43 -23.32 1.73 -17.84
N LYS A 44 -23.29 1.76 -16.51
CA LYS A 44 -22.28 2.51 -15.76
C LYS A 44 -21.22 1.58 -15.21
N ALA A 45 -19.97 2.06 -15.21
CA ALA A 45 -18.84 1.28 -14.73
C ALA A 45 -19.07 0.75 -13.29
N PRO A 46 -18.75 -0.52 -13.02
CA PRO A 46 -19.06 -1.16 -11.74
C PRO A 46 -18.15 -0.68 -10.60
N LEU A 47 -18.64 -0.86 -9.38
CA LEU A 47 -17.90 -0.66 -8.13
C LEU A 47 -17.65 -2.02 -7.48
N CYS A 48 -16.52 -2.19 -6.80
CA CYS A 48 -16.39 -3.33 -5.90
C CYS A 48 -17.23 -3.11 -4.63
N VAL A 49 -17.66 -4.19 -3.98
CA VAL A 49 -18.47 -4.16 -2.73
C VAL A 49 -17.99 -3.11 -1.71
N PRO A 50 -16.71 -2.99 -1.31
CA PRO A 50 -16.30 -2.00 -0.32
C PRO A 50 -16.38 -0.56 -0.83
N CYS A 51 -16.17 -0.31 -2.12
CA CYS A 51 -16.35 1.01 -2.71
C CYS A 51 -17.84 1.37 -2.85
N ALA A 52 -18.69 0.39 -3.18
CA ALA A 52 -20.13 0.56 -3.22
C ALA A 52 -20.68 0.94 -1.83
N LEU A 53 -20.28 0.22 -0.77
CA LEU A 53 -20.69 0.53 0.60
C LEU A 53 -20.25 1.93 1.05
N GLN A 54 -19.03 2.34 0.70
CA GLN A 54 -18.55 3.70 0.98
C GLN A 54 -19.35 4.77 0.23
N ALA A 55 -19.64 4.54 -1.06
CA ALA A 55 -20.44 5.44 -1.89
C ALA A 55 -21.88 5.57 -1.37
N SER A 56 -22.44 4.51 -0.80
CA SER A 56 -23.76 4.52 -0.13
C SER A 56 -23.76 5.20 1.24
N GLY A 57 -22.61 5.65 1.74
CA GLY A 57 -22.50 6.31 3.04
C GLY A 57 -22.49 5.37 4.25
N VAL A 58 -22.45 4.05 4.04
CA VAL A 58 -22.38 3.07 5.13
C VAL A 58 -21.02 3.19 5.82
N ARG A 59 -21.03 3.56 7.10
CA ARG A 59 -19.83 3.64 7.96
C ARG A 59 -19.74 2.36 8.77
N SER A 60 -18.70 1.56 8.56
CA SER A 60 -18.40 0.45 9.48
C SER A 60 -17.85 1.01 10.78
N THR A 61 -18.50 0.73 11.92
CA THR A 61 -18.06 1.11 13.28
C THR A 61 -16.93 0.24 13.83
N VAL A 62 -16.43 -0.72 13.04
CA VAL A 62 -15.30 -1.57 13.42
C VAL A 62 -14.02 -0.78 13.26
N SER A 63 -13.42 -0.40 14.38
CA SER A 63 -12.05 0.11 14.48
C SER A 63 -11.13 -0.78 13.66
N LYS A 64 -10.57 -0.22 12.57
CA LYS A 64 -9.58 -0.87 11.71
C LYS A 64 -8.35 -1.22 12.54
N GLY A 65 -8.31 -2.41 13.11
CA GLY A 65 -7.07 -3.12 13.38
C GLY A 65 -6.33 -3.21 12.05
N ARG A 66 -5.21 -2.48 11.95
CA ARG A 66 -4.39 -2.36 10.74
C ARG A 66 -3.85 -3.74 10.34
N ARG A 67 -4.58 -4.47 9.51
CA ARG A 67 -4.05 -5.65 8.82
C ARG A 67 -3.21 -5.19 7.63
N GLY A 68 -1.89 -5.17 7.83
CA GLY A 68 -0.89 -5.35 6.77
C GLY A 68 -0.31 -4.09 6.10
N ARG A 69 0.75 -3.53 6.69
CA ARG A 69 1.84 -2.89 5.93
C ARG A 69 3.14 -2.96 6.74
N GLY A 70 3.99 -3.93 6.43
CA GLY A 70 5.43 -3.95 6.77
C GLY A 70 5.82 -4.36 8.19
N MET A 71 6.07 -5.65 8.41
CA MET A 71 7.03 -6.09 9.44
C MET A 71 8.44 -5.99 8.85
N SER A 72 8.98 -4.78 8.75
CA SER A 72 10.40 -4.55 8.45
C SER A 72 10.98 -3.68 9.55
N GLY A 73 11.46 -4.35 10.60
CA GLY A 73 12.64 -3.97 11.35
C GLY A 73 12.61 -2.65 12.12
N ARG A 74 11.93 -2.64 13.27
CA ARG A 74 12.40 -1.84 14.43
C ARG A 74 13.48 -2.64 15.17
N LEU A 75 14.66 -2.70 14.58
CA LEU A 75 15.94 -3.09 15.20
C LEU A 75 16.91 -2.07 14.55
N LEU A 76 17.45 -1.03 15.20
CA LEU A 76 18.08 -0.97 16.51
C LEU A 76 17.91 0.42 17.12
N ALA A 77 17.50 0.47 18.38
CA ALA A 77 17.62 1.62 19.26
C ALA A 77 18.46 1.20 20.48
N SER A 78 19.77 1.28 20.33
CA SER A 78 20.81 1.25 21.37
C SER A 78 22.14 1.27 20.59
N VAL A 79 22.98 2.29 20.67
CA VAL A 79 23.79 2.64 21.84
C VAL A 79 24.08 4.15 21.81
N ALA A 80 23.67 4.85 22.87
CA ALA A 80 24.25 6.12 23.23
C ALA A 80 25.63 5.86 23.86
N ALA A 81 26.68 6.46 23.33
CA ALA A 81 27.93 6.68 24.07
C ALA A 81 28.62 7.91 23.48
N THR A 82 28.25 9.06 24.02
CA THR A 82 28.93 10.34 23.89
C THR A 82 30.34 10.31 24.49
N ALA A 83 31.23 11.04 23.82
CA ALA A 83 32.37 11.79 24.35
C ALA A 83 33.56 11.01 24.95
N ALA A 84 34.68 11.03 24.22
CA ALA A 84 35.92 11.73 24.62
C ALA A 84 37.12 11.15 23.87
N THR A 85 37.42 11.67 22.67
CA THR A 85 38.77 11.57 22.10
C THR A 85 39.35 12.96 21.96
N ALA A 86 40.35 13.18 22.80
CA ALA A 86 41.23 14.33 22.89
C ALA A 86 41.61 14.94 21.53
N VAL A 87 41.40 16.25 21.40
CA VAL A 87 42.22 17.07 20.52
C VAL A 87 43.17 17.84 21.42
N LEU A 88 44.40 17.34 21.46
CA LEU A 88 45.53 17.97 22.10
C LEU A 88 45.82 19.32 21.45
N ALA A 89 46.19 20.26 22.32
CA ALA A 89 46.70 21.57 22.02
C ALA A 89 47.78 21.55 20.92
N ILE A 90 47.65 22.42 19.93
CA ILE A 90 48.75 22.82 19.06
C ILE A 90 49.28 24.15 19.62
N PRO A 91 50.48 24.19 20.22
CA PRO A 91 51.12 25.44 20.57
C PRO A 91 51.83 25.98 19.33
N VAL A 92 51.34 27.07 18.75
CA VAL A 92 52.19 27.92 17.90
C VAL A 92 52.46 29.19 18.70
N LEU A 93 53.41 29.08 19.62
CA LEU A 93 54.13 30.23 20.13
C LEU A 93 55.43 30.36 19.35
N SER A 94 55.56 31.52 18.69
CA SER A 94 56.75 32.35 18.74
C SER A 94 57.96 32.02 17.85
N ALA A 95 58.63 33.12 17.51
CA ALA A 95 59.96 33.28 16.91
C ALA A 95 60.00 33.20 15.36
N ILE A 96 60.04 34.33 14.63
CA ILE A 96 61.07 35.39 14.60
C ILE A 96 62.40 34.83 14.06
N HIS A 97 62.63 34.94 12.75
CA HIS A 97 63.77 35.63 12.10
C HIS A 97 63.77 35.41 10.59
#